data_AF-A0A8B3DFU6-F1
#
_entry.id   AF-A0A8B3DFU6-F1
#
_cell.length_a   1.000
_cell.length_b   1.000
_cell.length_c   1.000
_cell.angle_alpha   90.00
_cell.angle_beta   90.00
_cell.angle_gamma   90.00
#
_symmetry.space_group_name_H-M   'P 1'
#
loop_
_entity.id
_entity.type
_entity.pdbx_description
1 polymer ?
#
loop_
_entity_poly.entity_id
_entity_poly.type
_entity_poly.pdbx_seq_one_letter_code
_entity_poly.pdbx_strand_id
1 'polypeptide(L)'
;MDPKWLSKLPDSIAIALVEAYESLDEMKRTSDLLTEQAALAELQVYLLNVSLLSTQTFEPGLTILSVPKLKQLARRFRSFYRQLDDLGYHFGWIQIDSSFRQRELEKYLSEQIENLESPG
;
A
#
# COMPACT_ATOMS: atom_id res chain seq x y z
N MET A 1 3.40 16.86 -8.75
CA MET A 1 3.05 17.66 -7.57
C MET A 1 2.99 16.66 -6.44
N ASP A 2 3.98 16.65 -5.53
CA ASP A 2 3.93 15.73 -4.39
C ASP A 2 2.67 16.03 -3.59
N PRO A 3 1.75 15.07 -3.44
CA PRO A 3 0.51 15.33 -2.73
C PRO A 3 0.82 15.78 -1.30
N LYS A 4 0.31 16.94 -0.88
CA LYS A 4 0.51 17.49 0.49
C LYS A 4 0.12 16.54 1.62
N TRP A 5 -0.59 15.46 1.33
CA TRP A 5 -0.94 14.44 2.31
C TRP A 5 0.20 13.44 2.56
N LEU A 6 1.11 13.22 1.59
CA LEU A 6 2.28 12.35 1.77
C LEU A 6 3.26 12.92 2.79
N SER A 7 3.42 14.24 2.87
CA SER A 7 4.33 14.90 3.82
C SER A 7 3.92 14.75 5.29
N LYS A 8 2.75 14.16 5.56
CA LYS A 8 2.25 13.85 6.92
C LYS A 8 2.47 12.39 7.30
N LEU A 9 3.00 11.58 6.38
CA LEU A 9 3.23 10.15 6.59
C LEU A 9 4.70 9.88 6.88
N PRO A 10 5.02 8.82 7.63
CA PRO A 10 6.39 8.33 7.74
C PRO A 10 6.93 7.92 6.37
N ASP A 11 8.23 8.10 6.15
CA ASP A 11 8.88 7.83 4.86
C ASP A 11 8.58 6.41 4.34
N SER A 12 8.67 5.38 5.19
CA SER A 12 8.36 4.00 4.79
C SER A 12 6.93 3.82 4.27
N ILE A 13 5.97 4.57 4.81
CA ILE A 13 4.57 4.53 4.35
C ILE A 13 4.41 5.33 3.07
N ALA A 14 5.01 6.52 2.99
CA ALA A 14 4.96 7.36 1.80
C ALA A 14 5.57 6.65 0.59
N ILE A 15 6.76 6.07 0.76
CA ILE A 15 7.45 5.27 -0.25
C ILE A 15 6.56 4.11 -0.70
N ALA A 16 6.04 3.31 0.23
CA ALA A 16 5.18 2.19 -0.11
C ALA A 16 3.92 2.58 -0.89
N LEU A 17 3.32 3.74 -0.58
CA LEU A 17 2.17 4.25 -1.32
C LEU A 17 2.56 4.72 -2.72
N VAL A 18 3.65 5.49 -2.85
CA VAL A 18 4.16 5.93 -4.15
C VAL A 18 4.44 4.72 -5.04
N GLU A 19 5.17 3.75 -4.52
CA GLU A 19 5.51 2.53 -5.23
C GLU A 19 4.27 1.72 -5.65
N ALA A 20 3.25 1.65 -4.81
CA ALA A 20 1.98 1.00 -5.13
C ALA A 20 1.23 1.72 -6.26
N TYR A 21 1.20 3.06 -6.24
CA TYR A 21 0.59 3.85 -7.31
C TYR A 21 1.36 3.73 -8.62
N GLU A 22 2.69 3.78 -8.57
CA GLU A 22 3.54 3.58 -9.75
C GLU A 22 3.30 2.21 -10.38
N SER A 23 3.14 1.17 -9.55
CA SER A 23 2.86 -0.18 -10.05
C SER A 23 1.50 -0.27 -10.73
N LEU A 24 0.48 0.41 -10.22
CA LEU A 24 -0.82 0.51 -10.91
C LEU A 24 -0.73 1.28 -12.21
N ASP A 25 -0.01 2.40 -12.21
CA ASP A 25 0.08 3.27 -13.37
C ASP A 25 0.86 2.59 -14.50
N GLU A 26 1.87 1.78 -14.18
CA GLU A 26 2.55 0.95 -15.17
C GLU A 26 1.60 -0.07 -15.80
N MET A 27 0.82 -0.79 -14.98
CA MET A 27 -0.16 -1.75 -15.49
C MET A 27 -1.26 -1.12 -16.34
N LYS A 28 -1.71 0.09 -15.98
CA LYS A 28 -2.67 0.85 -16.79
C LYS A 28 -2.10 1.25 -18.14
N ARG A 29 -0.80 1.57 -18.23
CA ARG A 29 -0.17 1.92 -19.51
C ARG A 29 -0.10 0.74 -20.47
N THR A 30 0.04 -0.47 -19.93
CA THR A 30 0.13 -1.71 -20.72
C THR A 30 -1.22 -2.39 -20.94
N SER A 31 -2.33 -1.76 -20.52
CA SER A 31 -3.66 -2.35 -20.54
C SER A 31 -4.56 -1.75 -21.63
N ASP A 32 -4.98 -2.60 -22.56
CA ASP A 32 -5.79 -2.21 -23.73
C ASP A 32 -7.22 -2.77 -23.69
N LEU A 33 -7.52 -3.71 -22.79
CA LEU A 33 -8.84 -4.34 -22.70
C LEU A 33 -9.73 -3.67 -21.65
N LEU A 34 -11.02 -3.53 -21.97
CA LEU A 34 -12.01 -2.97 -21.02
C LEU A 34 -12.07 -3.75 -19.69
N THR A 35 -11.89 -5.08 -19.75
CA THR A 35 -11.90 -5.95 -18.57
C THR A 35 -10.70 -5.71 -17.66
N GLU A 36 -9.53 -5.46 -18.26
CA GLU A 36 -8.32 -5.12 -17.52
C GLU A 36 -8.43 -3.75 -16.86
N GLN A 37 -8.91 -2.75 -17.62
CA GLN A 37 -9.14 -1.40 -17.11
C GLN A 37 -10.14 -1.38 -15.95
N ALA A 38 -11.20 -2.20 -16.02
CA ALA A 38 -12.15 -2.36 -14.93
C ALA A 38 -11.49 -2.93 -13.67
N ALA A 39 -10.70 -4.01 -13.80
CA ALA A 39 -9.99 -4.62 -12.68
C ALA A 39 -8.96 -3.65 -12.05
N LEU A 40 -8.24 -2.88 -12.88
CA LEU A 40 -7.30 -1.86 -12.41
C LEU A 40 -8.00 -0.68 -11.72
N ALA A 41 -9.20 -0.30 -12.15
CA ALA A 41 -10.00 0.72 -11.49
C ALA A 41 -10.45 0.26 -10.08
N GLU A 42 -10.86 -0.99 -9.92
CA GLU A 42 -11.18 -1.57 -8.61
C GLU A 42 -9.97 -1.56 -7.66
N LEU A 43 -8.80 -1.96 -8.16
CA LEU A 43 -7.54 -1.87 -7.41
C LEU A 43 -7.15 -0.43 -7.06
N GLN A 44 -7.39 0.53 -7.94
CA GLN A 44 -7.12 1.94 -7.65
C GLN A 44 -8.02 2.46 -6.52
N VAL A 45 -9.31 2.10 -6.52
CA VAL A 45 -10.23 2.42 -5.41
C VAL A 45 -9.77 1.76 -4.12
N TYR A 46 -9.29 0.51 -4.19
CA TYR A 46 -8.70 -0.16 -3.04
C TYR A 46 -7.49 0.61 -2.49
N LEU A 47 -6.55 1.02 -3.33
CA LEU A 47 -5.34 1.75 -2.91
C LEU A 47 -5.65 3.14 -2.34
N LEU A 48 -6.69 3.82 -2.87
CA LEU A 48 -7.20 5.06 -2.28
C LEU A 48 -7.67 4.85 -0.83
N ASN A 49 -8.36 3.74 -0.56
CA ASN A 49 -8.77 3.39 0.80
C ASN A 49 -7.57 3.08 1.72
N VAL A 50 -6.52 2.43 1.20
CA VAL A 50 -5.27 2.22 1.95
C VAL A 50 -4.57 3.55 2.27
N SER A 51 -4.56 4.47 1.30
CA SER A 51 -3.99 5.82 1.47
C SER A 51 -4.73 6.59 2.57
N LEU A 52 -6.07 6.55 2.55
CA LEU A 52 -6.90 7.18 3.58
C LEU A 52 -6.64 6.57 4.97
N LEU A 53 -6.61 5.23 5.06
CA LEU A 53 -6.32 4.55 6.32
C LEU A 53 -4.93 4.91 6.85
N SER A 54 -3.94 5.07 5.97
CA SER A 54 -2.58 5.49 6.33
C SER A 54 -2.61 6.87 6.98
N THR A 55 -3.23 7.85 6.32
CA THR A 55 -3.40 9.20 6.87
C THR A 55 -4.12 9.19 8.22
N GLN A 56 -5.24 8.47 8.34
CA GLN A 56 -6.00 8.35 9.59
C GLN A 56 -5.27 7.61 10.72
N THR A 57 -4.19 6.89 10.41
CA THR A 57 -3.39 6.16 11.39
C THR A 57 -2.24 7.02 11.89
N PHE A 58 -1.56 7.74 10.99
CA PHE A 58 -0.33 8.46 11.31
C PHE A 58 -0.51 9.95 11.59
N GLU A 59 -1.49 10.63 10.97
CA GLU A 59 -1.68 12.08 11.14
C GLU A 59 -1.95 12.50 12.60
N PRO A 60 -2.74 11.77 13.40
CA PRO A 60 -2.96 12.11 14.81
C PRO A 60 -1.76 11.80 15.73
N GLY A 61 -0.70 11.16 15.21
CA GLY A 61 0.35 10.53 16.00
C GLY A 61 0.00 9.11 16.45
N LEU A 62 1.01 8.24 16.54
CA LEU A 62 0.81 6.85 16.95
C LEU A 62 0.67 6.73 18.47
N THR A 63 -0.31 5.92 18.89
CA THR A 63 -0.51 5.49 20.28
C THR A 63 -0.80 4.01 20.31
N ILE A 64 -0.89 3.39 21.50
CA ILE A 64 -1.33 2.00 21.63
C ILE A 64 -2.67 1.73 20.93
N LEU A 65 -3.57 2.72 20.87
CA LEU A 65 -4.85 2.61 20.18
C LEU A 65 -4.73 2.55 18.66
N SER A 66 -3.56 2.89 18.10
CA SER A 66 -3.26 2.78 16.67
C SER A 66 -2.91 1.36 16.25
N VAL A 67 -2.56 0.45 17.18
CA VAL A 67 -2.13 -0.92 16.88
C VAL A 67 -3.12 -1.71 16.00
N PRO A 68 -4.44 -1.69 16.24
CA PRO A 68 -5.40 -2.36 15.35
C PRO A 68 -5.36 -1.82 13.92
N LYS A 69 -5.18 -0.49 13.76
CA LYS A 69 -5.08 0.15 12.45
C LYS A 69 -3.76 -0.18 11.75
N LEU A 70 -2.64 -0.27 12.48
CA LEU A 70 -1.35 -0.70 11.94
C LEU A 70 -1.43 -2.16 11.44
N LYS A 71 -2.03 -3.06 12.22
CA LYS A 71 -2.29 -4.46 11.81
C LYS A 71 -3.20 -4.52 10.58
N GLN A 72 -4.20 -3.64 10.51
CA GLN A 72 -5.07 -3.53 9.35
C GLN A 72 -4.31 -3.03 8.11
N LEU A 73 -3.47 -2.00 8.25
CA LEU A 73 -2.63 -1.47 7.17
C LEU A 73 -1.71 -2.55 6.59
N ALA A 74 -1.00 -3.30 7.44
CA ALA A 74 -0.13 -4.39 7.00
C ALA A 74 -0.89 -5.41 6.14
N ARG A 75 -2.08 -5.83 6.59
CA ARG A 75 -2.95 -6.75 5.83
C ARG A 75 -3.42 -6.13 4.52
N ARG A 76 -3.76 -4.84 4.53
CA ARG A 76 -4.28 -4.13 3.35
C ARG A 76 -3.23 -3.98 2.26
N PHE A 77 -2.00 -3.60 2.60
CA PHE A 77 -0.89 -3.53 1.67
C PHE A 77 -0.53 -4.91 1.09
N ARG A 78 -0.43 -5.94 1.94
CA ARG A 78 -0.22 -7.32 1.47
C ARG A 78 -1.29 -7.78 0.48
N SER A 79 -2.57 -7.51 0.79
CA SER A 79 -3.67 -7.88 -0.11
C SER A 79 -3.65 -7.07 -1.40
N PHE A 80 -3.18 -5.82 -1.38
CA PHE A 80 -3.01 -5.02 -2.59
C PHE A 80 -1.97 -5.65 -3.52
N TYR A 81 -0.75 -5.89 -3.03
CA TYR A 81 0.31 -6.48 -3.84
C TYR A 81 -0.09 -7.86 -4.37
N ARG A 82 -0.70 -8.71 -3.54
CA ARG A 82 -1.22 -10.01 -4.01
C ARG A 82 -2.24 -9.88 -5.14
N GLN A 83 -3.21 -8.98 -5.02
CA GLN A 83 -4.21 -8.77 -6.08
C GLN A 83 -3.56 -8.22 -7.36
N LEU A 84 -2.57 -7.35 -7.21
CA LEU A 84 -1.81 -6.83 -8.35
C LEU A 84 -1.04 -7.94 -9.07
N ASP A 85 -0.37 -8.82 -8.31
CA ASP A 85 0.35 -9.98 -8.85
C ASP A 85 -0.61 -10.97 -9.52
N ASP A 86 -1.76 -11.24 -8.90
CA ASP A 86 -2.81 -12.13 -9.43
C ASP A 86 -3.36 -11.60 -10.78
N LEU A 87 -3.61 -10.28 -10.88
CA LEU A 87 -4.01 -9.65 -12.13
C LEU A 87 -2.90 -9.69 -13.18
N GLY A 88 -1.66 -9.40 -12.77
CA GLY A 88 -0.51 -9.47 -13.66
C GLY A 88 -0.33 -10.86 -14.26
N TYR A 89 -0.52 -11.91 -13.45
CA TYR A 89 -0.53 -13.29 -13.93
C TYR A 89 -1.73 -13.56 -14.86
N HIS A 90 -2.93 -13.13 -14.48
CA HIS A 90 -4.14 -13.39 -15.25
C HIS A 90 -4.13 -12.75 -16.65
N PHE A 91 -3.62 -11.52 -16.75
CA PHE A 91 -3.57 -10.75 -18.00
C PHE A 91 -2.22 -10.82 -18.72
N GLY A 92 -1.23 -11.51 -18.17
CA GLY A 92 0.08 -11.71 -18.79
C GLY A 92 0.98 -10.47 -18.78
N TRP A 93 0.84 -9.59 -17.78
CA TRP A 93 1.69 -8.42 -17.61
C TRP A 93 3.09 -8.80 -17.10
N ILE A 94 4.08 -7.94 -17.37
CA ILE A 94 5.43 -8.11 -16.83
C ILE A 94 5.36 -8.00 -15.30
N GLN A 95 5.81 -9.04 -14.60
CA GLN A 95 5.84 -9.04 -13.15
C GLN A 95 6.72 -7.90 -12.63
N ILE A 96 6.11 -6.99 -11.87
CA ILE A 96 6.83 -6.04 -11.04
C ILE A 96 7.29 -6.81 -9.81
N ASP A 97 8.57 -6.68 -9.41
CA ASP A 97 9.08 -7.32 -8.19
C ASP A 97 8.50 -6.64 -6.94
N SER A 98 7.23 -6.92 -6.67
CA SER A 98 6.44 -6.47 -5.53
C SER A 98 6.98 -7.05 -4.20
N SER A 99 7.74 -8.14 -4.28
CA SER A 99 8.25 -8.91 -3.13
C SER A 99 9.31 -8.16 -2.32
N PHE A 100 10.09 -7.29 -2.97
CA PHE A 100 11.09 -6.46 -2.29
C PHE A 100 10.42 -5.29 -1.55
N ARG A 101 9.52 -4.60 -2.26
CA ARG A 101 8.77 -3.42 -1.77
C ARG A 101 7.92 -3.71 -0.54
N GLN A 102 7.35 -4.92 -0.47
CA GLN A 102 6.55 -5.35 0.66
C GLN A 102 7.35 -5.60 1.94
N ARG A 103 8.61 -6.04 1.85
CA ARG A 103 9.41 -6.46 3.02
C ARG A 103 9.79 -5.30 3.93
N GLU A 104 10.18 -4.17 3.37
CA GLU A 104 10.56 -3.00 4.16
C GLU A 104 9.36 -2.39 4.90
N LEU A 105 8.22 -2.31 4.22
CA LEU A 105 6.97 -1.86 4.83
C LEU A 105 6.49 -2.79 5.95
N GLU A 106 6.55 -4.10 5.73
CA GLU A 106 6.16 -5.09 6.75
C GLU A 106 7.07 -5.03 7.97
N LYS A 107 8.38 -4.84 7.76
CA LYS A 107 9.33 -4.64 8.85
C LYS A 107 8.99 -3.37 9.64
N TYR A 108 8.82 -2.24 8.96
CA TYR A 108 8.47 -0.96 9.58
C TYR A 108 7.19 -1.07 10.42
N LEU A 109 6.11 -1.63 9.85
CA LEU A 109 4.84 -1.77 10.55
C LEU A 109 4.94 -2.70 11.77
N SER A 110 5.72 -3.77 11.67
CA SER A 110 5.97 -4.69 12.80
C SER A 110 6.71 -3.97 13.93
N GLU A 111 7.77 -3.22 13.61
CA GLU A 111 8.53 -2.43 14.59
C GLU A 111 7.64 -1.39 15.28
N GLN A 112 6.77 -0.69 14.54
CA GLN A 112 5.82 0.25 15.16
C GLN A 112 4.83 -0.45 16.09
N ILE A 113 4.35 -1.63 15.74
CA ILE A 113 3.44 -2.40 16.59
C ILE A 113 4.16 -2.83 17.88
N GLU A 114 5.36 -3.40 17.76
CA GLU A 114 6.17 -3.86 18.90
C GLU A 114 6.49 -2.72 19.87
N ASN A 115 6.95 -1.57 19.34
CA ASN A 115 7.26 -0.39 20.14
C ASN A 115 6.05 0.15 20.93
N LEU A 116 4.84 0.00 20.38
CA LEU A 116 3.61 0.45 21.02
C LEU A 116 3.09 -0.56 22.04
N GLU A 117 3.18 -1.86 21.74
CA GLU A 117 2.71 -2.95 22.62
C GLU A 117 3.68 -3.23 23.78
N SER A 118 4.96 -2.87 23.65
CA SER A 118 5.99 -3.05 24.69
C SER A 118 6.91 -1.83 24.76
N PRO A 119 6.42 -0.69 25.30
CA PRO A 119 7.27 0.46 25.54
C PRO A 119 8.32 0.11 26.59
N GLY A 120 9.60 0.14 26.20
CA GLY A 120 10.73 -0.07 27.10
C GLY A 120 10.87 0.98 28.20
#